data_AF-A0A3N5F4I8-F1
#
_entry.id   AF-A0A3N5F4I8-F1
#
_cell.length_a   1.000
_cell.length_b   1.000
_cell.length_c   1.000
_cell.angle_alpha   90.00
_cell.angle_beta   90.00
_cell.angle_gamma   90.00
#
_symmetry.space_group_name_H-M   'P 1'
#
loop_
_entity.id
_entity.type
_entity.pdbx_description
1 polymer ?
#
loop_
_entity_poly.entity_id
_entity_poly.type
_entity_poly.pdbx_seq_one_letter_code
_entity_poly.pdbx_strand_id
1 'polypeptide(L)' 'MKRIPVIDLSCCTECQGCVELAPEVFRYNDDTAMMEVIEMPEYPVSKVDEAIRDCPEDCISWEKTSE' A
#
# COMPACT_ATOMS: atom_id res chain seq x y z
N MET A 1 -2.40 -17.10 -7.91
CA MET A 1 -2.00 -15.69 -8.18
C MET A 1 -2.08 -14.93 -6.87
N LYS A 2 -0.95 -14.74 -6.18
CA LYS A 2 -0.88 -13.81 -5.05
C LYS A 2 -0.71 -12.41 -5.63
N ARG A 3 -1.53 -11.47 -5.18
CA ARG A 3 -1.36 -10.04 -5.48
C ARG A 3 -0.79 -9.41 -4.22
N ILE A 4 0.38 -8.78 -4.35
CA ILE A 4 1.05 -8.13 -3.23
C ILE A 4 0.97 -6.63 -3.50
N PRO A 5 0.38 -5.82 -2.60
CA PRO A 5 0.42 -4.39 -2.77
C PRO A 5 1.86 -3.90 -2.58
N VAL A 6 2.27 -2.97 -3.42
CA VAL A 6 3.55 -2.27 -3.32
C VAL A 6 3.31 -0.78 -3.35
N ILE A 7 4.15 -0.04 -2.64
CA ILE A 7 4.10 1.42 -2.57
C ILE A 7 5.39 1.95 -3.20
N ASP A 8 5.24 2.83 -4.18
CA ASP A 8 6.36 3.59 -4.74
C ASP A 8 6.69 4.75 -3.81
N LEU A 9 7.69 4.53 -2.95
CA LEU A 9 8.20 5.51 -1.99
C LEU A 9 8.91 6.69 -2.66
N SER A 10 9.19 6.63 -3.96
CA SER A 10 9.79 7.77 -4.68
C SER A 10 8.78 8.86 -5.00
N CYS A 11 7.50 8.50 -5.15
CA CYS A 11 6.39 9.43 -5.42
C CYS A 11 5.49 9.66 -4.19
N CYS A 12 5.60 8.82 -3.17
CA CYS A 12 4.75 8.93 -1.99
C CYS A 12 5.02 10.24 -1.22
N THR A 13 3.96 11.02 -0.99
CA THR A 13 4.00 12.28 -0.24
C THR A 13 3.62 12.10 1.24
N GLU A 14 3.57 10.87 1.72
CA GLU A 14 3.23 10.53 3.11
C GLU A 14 1.86 11.11 3.53
N CYS A 15 0.89 11.13 2.62
CA CYS A 15 -0.46 11.64 2.88
C CYS A 15 -1.24 10.80 3.91
N GLN A 16 -0.74 9.62 4.27
CA GLN A 16 -1.29 8.65 5.23
C GLN A 16 -2.70 8.11 4.92
N GLY A 17 -3.33 8.51 3.81
CA GLY A 17 -4.68 8.06 3.44
C GLY A 17 -4.82 6.53 3.31
N CYS A 18 -3.78 5.84 2.83
CA CYS A 18 -3.82 4.37 2.76
C CYS A 18 -3.75 3.69 4.14
N VAL A 19 -3.10 4.30 5.14
CA VAL A 19 -3.15 3.80 6.54
C VAL A 19 -4.55 4.00 7.12
N GLU A 20 -5.20 5.12 6.82
CA GLU A 20 -6.58 5.37 7.29
C GLU A 20 -7.58 4.39 6.66
N LEU A 21 -7.44 4.11 5.36
CA LEU A 21 -8.30 3.16 4.63
C LEU A 21 -8.06 1.69 5.05
N ALA A 22 -6.80 1.29 5.15
CA ALA A 22 -6.42 -0.09 5.42
C ALA A 22 -5.22 -0.17 6.38
N PRO A 23 -5.41 0.13 7.68
CA PRO A 23 -4.34 0.10 8.68
C PRO A 23 -3.81 -1.32 8.95
N GLU A 24 -4.56 -2.34 8.54
CA GLU A 24 -4.13 -3.74 8.58
C GLU A 24 -3.17 -4.11 7.44
N VAL A 25 -3.16 -3.34 6.36
CA VAL A 25 -2.32 -3.57 5.16
C VAL A 25 -1.17 -2.58 5.09
N PHE A 26 -1.41 -1.31 5.43
CA PHE A 26 -0.45 -0.23 5.30
C PHE A 26 -0.10 0.33 6.67
N ARG A 27 1.17 0.62 6.88
CA ARG A 27 1.71 1.24 8.08
C ARG A 27 2.62 2.39 7.71
N TYR A 28 2.56 3.49 8.45
CA TYR A 28 3.59 4.51 8.39
C TYR A 28 4.70 4.19 9.39
N ASN A 29 5.95 4.20 8.94
CA ASN A 29 7.12 3.99 9.78
C ASN A 29 7.73 5.37 10.11
N ASP A 30 7.48 5.85 11.33
CA ASP A 30 8.02 7.12 11.81
C ASP A 30 9.56 7.14 11.91
N ASP A 31 10.22 5.98 12.08
CA ASP A 31 11.67 5.90 12.17
C ASP A 31 12.34 6.13 10.80
N THR A 32 11.71 5.66 9.73
CA THR A 32 12.20 5.81 8.35
C THR A 32 11.50 6.94 7.58
N ALA A 33 10.45 7.53 8.15
CA ALA A 33 9.53 8.48 7.50
C ALA A 33 9.02 7.94 6.15
N MET A 34 8.60 6.67 6.13
CA MET A 34 8.15 6.00 4.91
C MET A 34 6.95 5.10 5.15
N MET A 35 6.16 4.92 4.10
CA MET A 35 5.06 3.97 4.09
C MET A 35 5.57 2.54 3.91
N GLU A 36 4.93 1.59 4.59
CA GLU A 36 5.27 0.18 4.54
C GLU A 36 4.00 -0.67 4.36
N VAL A 37 4.16 -1.81 3.69
CA VAL A 37 3.12 -2.82 3.57
C VAL A 37 3.35 -3.88 4.64
N ILE A 38 2.32 -4.16 5.42
CA ILE A 38 2.32 -5.21 6.44
C ILE A 38 2.23 -6.55 5.71
N GLU A 39 3.26 -7.39 5.85
CA GLU A 39 3.26 -8.73 5.24
C GLU A 39 2.15 -9.60 5.83
N MET A 40 1.26 -10.07 4.97
CA MET A 40 0.15 -10.95 5.35
C MET A 40 -0.07 -12.07 4.32
N PRO A 41 -0.64 -13.20 4.75
CA PRO A 41 -0.87 -14.35 3.87
C PRO A 41 -1.84 -14.04 2.72
N GLU A 42 -2.80 -13.14 2.93
CA GLU A 42 -3.76 -12.67 1.94
C GLU A 42 -4.14 -11.21 2.20
N TYR A 43 -4.16 -10.40 1.13
CA TYR A 43 -4.51 -8.98 1.21
C TYR A 43 -5.98 -8.74 0.84
N PRO A 44 -6.70 -7.87 1.57
CA PRO A 44 -8.08 -7.52 1.25
C PRO A 44 -8.14 -6.69 -0.04
N VAL A 45 -8.40 -7.35 -1.16
CA VAL A 45 -8.38 -6.75 -2.50
C VAL A 45 -9.23 -5.49 -2.59
N SER A 46 -10.44 -5.50 -2.01
CA SER A 46 -11.34 -4.33 -2.04
C SER A 46 -10.74 -3.10 -1.34
N LYS A 47 -10.11 -3.29 -0.17
CA LYS A 47 -9.50 -2.19 0.59
C LYS A 47 -8.26 -1.65 -0.13
N VAL A 48 -7.44 -2.54 -0.68
CA VAL A 48 -6.26 -2.13 -1.43
C VAL A 48 -6.65 -1.45 -2.74
N ASP A 49 -7.65 -1.93 -3.47
CA ASP A 49 -8.17 -1.27 -4.69
C ASP A 49 -8.78 0.10 -4.39
N GLU A 50 -9.34 0.30 -3.19
CA GLU A 50 -9.76 1.62 -2.71
C GLU A 50 -8.56 2.51 -2.42
N ALA A 51 -7.55 2.02 -1.68
CA ALA A 51 -6.32 2.77 -1.43
C ALA A 51 -5.55 3.14 -2.70
N ILE A 52 -5.55 2.27 -3.72
CA ILE A 52 -4.96 2.57 -5.03
C ILE A 52 -5.71 3.72 -5.71
N ARG A 53 -7.06 3.69 -5.71
CA ARG A 53 -7.88 4.74 -6.33
C ARG A 53 -7.85 6.07 -5.59
N ASP A 54 -7.66 6.02 -4.27
CA ASP A 54 -7.65 7.19 -3.41
C ASP A 54 -6.24 7.79 -3.24
N CYS A 55 -5.15 7.09 -3.63
CA CYS A 55 -3.80 7.70 -3.59
C CYS A 55 -3.74 8.81 -4.66
N PRO A 56 -3.55 10.09 -4.26
CA PRO A 56 -3.52 11.22 -5.20
C PRO A 56 -2.32 11.17 -6.15
N GLU A 57 -1.24 10.50 -5.73
CA GLU A 57 0.00 10.34 -6.49
C GLU A 57 0.06 9.01 -7.25
N ASP A 58 -1.03 8.21 -7.25
CA ASP A 58 -1.07 6.87 -7.85
C ASP A 58 0.12 5.98 -7.41
N CYS A 59 0.51 6.15 -6.15
CA CYS A 59 1.72 5.59 -5.56
C CYS A 59 1.62 4.11 -5.21
N ILE A 60 0.41 3.53 -5.20
CA ILE A 60 0.15 2.17 -4.76
C ILE A 60 -0.21 1.32 -5.99
N SER A 61 0.36 0.13 -6.09
CA SER A 61 0.01 -0.79 -7.18
C SER A 61 0.08 -2.25 -6.74
N TRP A 62 -0.54 -3.13 -7.53
CA TRP A 62 -0.43 -4.57 -7.31
C TRP A 62 0.79 -5.13 -8.04
N GLU A 63 1.74 -5.66 -7.29
CA GLU A 63 2.84 -6.42 -7.84
C GLU A 63 2.34 -7.76 -8.39
N LYS A 64 2.70 -8.05 -9.64
CA LYS A 64 2.46 -9.34 -10.28
C LYS A 64 3.72 -10.19 -10.10
N THR A 65 3.75 -11.02 -9.05
CA THR A 65 4.69 -12.14 -9.01
C THR A 65 4.38 -13.08 -10.18
N SER A 66 5.21 -13.00 -11.22
CA SER A 66 5.22 -13.96 -12.33
C SER A 66 6.13 -15.10 -11.89
N GLU A 67 5.56 -16.27 -11.61
CA GLU A 67 6.33 -17.52 -11.51
C GLU A 67 6.68 -18.04 -12.91
#